data_AF-A0A2N2G616-F1
#
_entry.id   AF-A0A2N2G616-F1
#
_cell.length_a   1.000
_cell.length_b   1.000
_cell.length_c   1.000
_cell.angle_alpha   90.00
_cell.angle_beta   90.00
_cell.angle_gamma   90.00
#
_symmetry.space_group_name_H-M   'P 1'
#
loop_
_entity.id
_entity.type
_entity.pdbx_description
1 polymer ?
#
loop_
_entity_poly.entity_id
_entity_poly.type
_entity_poly.pdbx_seq_one_letter_code
_entity_poly.pdbx_strand_id
1 'polypeptide(L)' 'TIAFPRQVSMYLARKLTEEALSEIGKAFNRDHSTVVHSIRVITEAIVRSGSIRGQVEHLVERLKNQG' A
#
# COMPACT_ATOMS: atom_id res chain seq x y z
N THR A 1 11.93 -2.66 -12.27
CA THR A 1 10.81 -2.21 -11.42
C THR A 1 10.49 -3.25 -10.37
N ILE A 2 10.72 -2.98 -9.08
CA ILE A 2 10.40 -3.93 -8.00
C ILE A 2 8.90 -3.81 -7.69
N ALA A 3 8.14 -4.91 -7.80
CA ALA A 3 6.67 -4.90 -7.73
C ALA A 3 6.14 -4.78 -6.29
N PHE A 4 6.62 -5.64 -5.39
CA PHE A 4 6.09 -5.75 -4.03
C PHE A 4 6.16 -4.45 -3.22
N PRO A 5 7.31 -3.73 -3.15
CA PRO A 5 7.36 -2.46 -2.40
C PRO A 5 6.38 -1.42 -2.92
N ARG A 6 6.17 -1.34 -4.25
CA ARG A 6 5.20 -0.40 -4.83
C ARG A 6 3.77 -0.76 -4.46
N GLN A 7 3.44 -2.04 -4.47
CA GLN A 7 2.12 -2.51 -4.05
C GLN A 7 1.87 -2.17 -2.58
N VAL A 8 2.88 -2.35 -1.73
CA VAL A 8 2.84 -1.93 -0.31
C VAL A 8 2.64 -0.41 -0.21
N SER A 9 3.40 0.40 -0.95
CA SER A 9 3.25 1.86 -0.93
C SER A 9 1.84 2.30 -1.37
N MET A 10 1.26 1.69 -2.40
CA MET A 10 -0.12 1.98 -2.84
C MET A 10 -1.16 1.60 -1.80
N TYR A 11 -1.00 0.44 -1.15
CA TYR A 11 -1.85 0.01 -0.05
C TYR A 11 -1.76 1.00 1.13
N LEU A 12 -0.55 1.43 1.50
CA LEU A 12 -0.33 2.38 2.58
C LEU A 12 -0.91 3.76 2.25
N ALA A 13 -0.70 4.26 1.03
CA ALA A 13 -1.30 5.52 0.58
C ALA A 13 -2.82 5.48 0.77
N ARG A 14 -3.49 4.41 0.31
CA ARG A 14 -4.94 4.30 0.47
C ARG A 14 -5.40 4.16 1.93
N LYS A 15 -4.57 3.60 2.80
CA LYS A 15 -4.90 3.39 4.23
C LYS A 15 -4.64 4.63 5.08
N LEU A 16 -3.67 5.45 4.71
CA LEU A 16 -3.16 6.56 5.51
C LEU A 16 -3.57 7.94 4.97
N THR A 17 -4.16 8.02 3.78
CA THR A 17 -4.66 9.27 3.20
C THR A 17 -6.09 9.12 2.70
N GLU A 18 -6.75 10.26 2.48
CA GLU A 18 -8.10 10.32 1.90
C GLU A 18 -8.10 10.45 0.37
N GLU A 19 -6.92 10.32 -0.26
CA GLU A 19 -6.75 10.48 -1.70
C GLU A 19 -7.57 9.47 -2.51
N ALA A 20 -8.08 9.94 -3.65
CA ALA A 20 -8.79 9.09 -4.60
C ALA A 20 -7.83 8.09 -5.26
N LEU A 21 -8.36 6.93 -5.68
CA LEU A 21 -7.56 5.89 -6.35
C LEU A 21 -6.87 6.39 -7.63
N SER A 22 -7.48 7.35 -8.33
CA SER A 22 -6.89 8.03 -9.49
C SER A 22 -5.66 8.86 -9.12
N GLU A 23 -5.71 9.60 -8.01
CA GLU A 23 -4.61 10.46 -7.57
C GLU A 23 -3.44 9.63 -7.04
N ILE A 24 -3.74 8.56 -6.28
CA ILE A 24 -2.74 7.55 -5.91
C ILE A 24 -2.11 6.95 -7.17
N GLY A 25 -2.91 6.55 -8.16
CA GLY A 25 -2.42 6.01 -9.43
C GLY A 25 -1.46 6.96 -10.14
N LYS A 26 -1.86 8.24 -10.29
CA LYS A 26 -1.04 9.30 -10.87
C LYS A 26 0.30 9.46 -10.15
N ALA A 27 0.31 9.49 -8.82
CA ALA A 27 1.54 9.60 -8.03
C ALA A 27 2.53 8.45 -8.29
N PHE A 28 2.03 7.28 -8.65
CA PHE A 28 2.86 6.12 -9.01
C PHE A 28 3.04 5.91 -10.53
N ASN A 29 2.57 6.83 -11.37
CA ASN A 29 2.50 6.68 -12.84
C ASN A 29 1.80 5.38 -13.26
N ARG A 30 0.64 5.10 -12.67
CA ARG A 30 -0.18 3.91 -12.91
C ARG A 30 -1.66 4.25 -13.04
N ASP A 31 -2.38 3.36 -13.71
CA ASP A 31 -3.83 3.44 -13.74
C ASP A 31 -4.45 3.08 -12.37
N HIS A 32 -5.60 3.67 -12.06
CA HIS A 32 -6.36 3.40 -10.83
C HIS A 32 -6.66 1.90 -10.64
N SER A 33 -6.89 1.13 -11.71
CA SER A 33 -7.07 -0.32 -11.64
C SER A 33 -5.84 -1.05 -11.11
N THR A 34 -4.64 -0.53 -11.36
CA THR A 34 -3.39 -1.06 -10.79
C THR A 34 -3.33 -0.82 -9.28
N VAL A 35 -3.85 0.31 -8.81
CA VAL A 35 -3.96 0.61 -7.38
C VAL A 35 -4.93 -0.37 -6.72
N VAL A 36 -6.10 -0.61 -7.31
CA VAL A 36 -7.08 -1.61 -6.85
C VAL A 36 -6.44 -2.99 -6.76
N HIS A 37 -5.74 -3.43 -7.81
CA HIS A 37 -5.04 -4.70 -7.82
C HIS A 37 -4.00 -4.79 -6.70
N SER A 38 -3.20 -3.73 -6.52
CA SER A 38 -2.16 -3.66 -5.50
C SER A 38 -2.73 -3.75 -4.08
N ILE A 39 -3.82 -3.04 -3.81
CA ILE A 39 -4.53 -3.10 -2.52
C ILE A 39 -5.00 -4.53 -2.25
N ARG A 40 -5.59 -5.20 -3.25
CA ARG A 40 -6.04 -6.59 -3.11
C ARG A 40 -4.88 -7.54 -2.82
N VAL A 41 -3.79 -7.47 -3.58
CA VAL A 41 -2.61 -8.32 -3.40
C VAL A 41 -2.04 -8.18 -1.98
N ILE A 42 -1.86 -6.95 -1.49
CA ILE A 42 -1.30 -6.72 -0.15
C ILE A 42 -2.27 -7.14 0.95
N THR A 43 -3.56 -6.87 0.79
CA THR A 43 -4.58 -7.31 1.76
C THR A 43 -4.56 -8.82 1.92
N GLU A 44 -4.53 -9.57 0.81
CA GLU A 44 -4.44 -11.02 0.85
C GLU A 44 -3.09 -11.51 1.41
N ALA A 45 -1.97 -10.83 1.09
CA ALA A 45 -0.65 -11.20 1.60
C ALA A 45 -0.54 -11.05 3.13
N ILE A 46 -1.15 -10.00 3.69
CA ILE A 46 -1.23 -9.76 5.13
C ILE A 46 -2.04 -10.87 5.83
N VAL A 47 -3.13 -11.34 5.22
CA VAL A 47 -3.93 -12.44 5.75
C VAL A 47 -3.15 -13.76 5.72
N ARG A 48 -2.41 -14.02 4.64
CA ARG A 48 -1.67 -15.28 4.45
C ARG A 48 -0.35 -15.36 5.22
N SER A 49 0.27 -14.23 5.57
CA SER A 49 1.60 -14.20 6.20
C SER A 49 1.66 -13.21 7.36
N GLY A 50 1.82 -13.75 8.57
CA GLY A 50 2.02 -12.96 9.78
C GLY A 50 3.30 -12.12 9.75
N SER A 51 4.33 -12.56 9.02
CA SER A 51 5.57 -11.78 8.84
C SER A 51 5.34 -10.53 7.98
N ILE A 52 4.61 -10.67 6.85
CA ILE A 52 4.25 -9.52 6.01
C ILE A 52 3.35 -8.56 6.78
N ARG A 53 2.37 -9.08 7.53
CA ARG A 53 1.53 -8.27 8.42
C ARG A 53 2.37 -7.44 9.37
N GLY A 54 3.28 -8.07 10.12
CA GLY A 54 4.14 -7.36 11.08
C GLY A 54 5.03 -6.31 10.42
N GLN A 55 5.59 -6.58 9.24
CA GLN A 55 6.36 -5.59 8.49
C GLN A 55 5.52 -4.39 8.05
N VAL A 56 4.30 -4.62 7.54
CA VAL A 56 3.39 -3.55 7.12
C VAL A 56 2.90 -2.73 8.30
N GLU A 57 2.54 -3.37 9.42
CA GLU A 57 2.12 -2.70 10.66
C GLU A 57 3.24 -1.83 11.21
N HIS A 58 4.47 -2.35 11.28
CA HIS A 58 5.63 -1.58 11.70
C HIS A 58 5.90 -0.37 10.78
N LEU A 59 5.70 -0.50 9.46
CA LEU A 59 5.78 0.64 8.53
C LEU A 59 4.68 1.68 8.79
N VAL A 60 3.45 1.24 9.07
CA VAL A 60 2.34 2.15 9.42
C VAL A 60 2.65 2.94 10.68
N GLU A 61 3.14 2.29 11.73
CA GLU A 61 3.52 2.95 12.99
C GLU A 61 4.61 3.99 12.75
N ARG A 62 5.66 3.62 12.02
CA ARG A 62 6.75 4.55 11.70
C ARG A 62 6.28 5.78 10.92
N LEU A 63 5.37 5.62 9.96
CA LEU A 63 4.83 6.73 9.17
C LEU A 63 3.91 7.64 9.99
N LYS A 64 3.16 7.09 10.95
CA LYS A 64 2.30 7.87 11.86
C LYS A 64 3.10 8.64 12.91
N ASN A 65 4.20 8.07 13.38
CA ASN A 65 5.06 8.66 14.42
C ASN A 65 6.09 9.66 13.84
N GLN A 66 5.99 10.02 12.56
CA GLN A 66 6.85 10.99 11.88
C GLN A 66 6.26 12.41 11.83
N GLY A 67 5.14 12.66 12.52
CA GLY A 67 4.58 14.00 12.77
C GLY A 67 4.65 14.35 14.25
#